data_AF-A0A093TTQ2-F1
#
_entry.id   AF-A0A093TTQ2-F1
#
_cell.length_a   1.000
_cell.length_b   1.000
_cell.length_c   1.000
_cell.angle_alpha   90.00
_cell.angle_beta   90.00
_cell.angle_gamma   90.00
#
_symmetry.space_group_name_H-M   'P 1'
#
loop_
_entity.id
_entity.type
_entity.pdbx_description
1 polymer ?
#
loop_
_entity_poly.entity_id
_entity_poly.type
_entity_poly.pdbx_seq_one_letter_code
_entity_poly.pdbx_strand_id
1 'polypeptide(L)'
;MEQTLKGDETGWWVVSDAVQIWMPQGELPYGTAIAWSLQGKAARHIGEWQGQPVWLVCQGRDADMASVRQLLDQDVGLFQLAGRGVQLAEFYRSHRFCGYCGHEMVRSKTELACLCHHCKERYYPQIAPCIIVAIRRGEEILLAQHNRHRGNMYTVLAGFVEVGETLEQTVVREVMEESQIQIKNLRYVSSQPWPFPHSLMMAFMADYAGGEVKHDPKELRDAGWFRYDQLPQLPPPGTVARRLIEDTVVLCRAYHENEG
;
A
#
# COMPACT_ATOMS: atom_id res chain seq x y z
N MET A 1 8.68 20.26 -9.92
CA MET A 1 9.20 20.26 -11.30
C MET A 1 10.42 19.35 -11.34
N GLU A 2 10.69 18.68 -12.46
CA GLU A 2 11.93 17.89 -12.62
C GLU A 2 13.10 18.84 -12.92
N GLN A 3 14.25 18.59 -12.31
CA GLN A 3 15.46 19.38 -12.50
C GLN A 3 16.67 18.47 -12.72
N THR A 4 17.67 18.97 -13.44
CA THR A 4 18.95 18.28 -13.56
C THR A 4 19.80 18.61 -12.33
N LEU A 5 20.24 17.58 -11.61
CA LEU A 5 21.06 17.72 -10.42
C LEU A 5 22.44 18.28 -10.74
N LYS A 6 22.87 19.29 -10.00
CA LYS A 6 24.20 19.91 -10.11
C LYS A 6 25.25 19.22 -9.24
N GLY A 7 24.83 18.54 -8.18
CA GLY A 7 25.67 17.75 -7.28
C GLY A 7 25.66 18.25 -5.83
N ASP A 8 25.32 19.51 -5.59
CA ASP A 8 25.22 20.17 -4.28
C ASP A 8 23.85 19.98 -3.61
N GLU A 9 22.84 19.57 -4.37
CA GLU A 9 21.53 19.23 -3.81
C GLU A 9 21.68 18.14 -2.75
N THR A 10 20.98 18.31 -1.64
CA THR A 10 21.06 17.41 -0.48
C THR A 10 19.66 16.92 -0.12
N GLY A 11 19.57 15.69 0.39
CA GLY A 11 18.32 15.12 0.87
C GLY A 11 18.33 13.61 0.86
N TRP A 12 17.13 13.04 0.87
CA TRP A 12 16.88 11.62 0.70
C TRP A 12 16.71 11.27 -0.77
N TRP A 13 17.29 10.17 -1.21
CA TRP A 13 17.32 9.77 -2.62
C TRP A 13 16.53 8.49 -2.85
N VAL A 14 15.33 8.64 -3.40
CA VAL A 14 14.56 7.53 -3.96
C VAL A 14 15.03 7.30 -5.39
N VAL A 15 16.06 6.47 -5.54
CA VAL A 15 16.55 6.02 -6.85
C VAL A 15 15.79 4.74 -7.19
N SER A 16 14.91 4.79 -8.18
CA SER A 16 13.94 3.73 -8.45
C SER A 16 13.91 3.32 -9.91
N ASP A 17 13.76 2.02 -10.14
CA ASP A 17 13.46 1.42 -11.43
C ASP A 17 12.45 0.29 -11.23
N ALA A 18 11.45 0.25 -12.11
CA ALA A 18 10.24 -0.54 -11.94
C ALA A 18 9.67 -0.44 -10.50
N VAL A 19 9.54 -1.56 -9.80
CA VAL A 19 8.97 -1.66 -8.44
C VAL A 19 10.03 -1.69 -7.33
N GLN A 20 11.29 -1.37 -7.65
CA GLN A 20 12.42 -1.45 -6.71
C GLN A 20 13.00 -0.07 -6.41
N ILE A 21 13.63 0.03 -5.24
CA ILE A 21 14.44 1.18 -4.82
C ILE A 21 15.86 0.74 -4.53
N TRP A 22 16.80 1.62 -4.82
CA TRP A 22 18.19 1.41 -4.44
C TRP A 22 18.37 1.69 -2.94
N MET A 23 18.89 0.70 -2.22
CA MET A 23 19.18 0.78 -0.79
C MET A 23 20.58 0.24 -0.51
N PRO A 24 21.64 1.02 -0.81
CA PRO A 24 23.00 0.60 -0.51
C PRO A 24 23.12 0.35 0.99
N GLN A 25 23.68 -0.81 1.37
CA GLN A 25 23.79 -1.23 2.78
C GLN A 25 22.43 -1.42 3.51
N GLY A 26 21.32 -1.50 2.77
CA GLY A 26 19.99 -1.72 3.35
C GLY A 26 19.26 -0.46 3.82
N GLU A 27 19.80 0.73 3.54
CA GLU A 27 19.21 2.01 3.93
C GLU A 27 18.91 2.90 2.72
N LEU A 28 17.93 3.80 2.86
CA LEU A 28 17.65 4.79 1.82
C LEU A 28 18.80 5.82 1.81
N PRO A 29 19.42 6.12 0.65
CA PRO A 29 20.55 7.03 0.61
C PRO A 29 20.18 8.44 1.08
N TYR A 30 20.99 9.01 1.97
CA TYR A 30 20.89 10.39 2.45
C TYR A 30 22.20 11.14 2.21
N GLY A 31 22.13 12.44 1.88
CA GLY A 31 23.30 13.30 1.69
C GLY A 31 23.28 14.04 0.36
N THR A 32 24.44 14.50 -0.10
CA THR A 32 24.57 15.27 -1.36
C THR A 32 24.42 14.38 -2.61
N ALA A 33 23.91 14.92 -3.70
CA ALA A 33 23.80 14.22 -4.98
C ALA A 33 25.16 13.70 -5.49
N ILE A 34 26.25 14.45 -5.31
CA ILE A 34 27.58 14.03 -5.75
C ILE A 34 28.12 12.83 -4.98
N ALA A 35 27.87 12.74 -3.67
CA ALA A 35 28.28 11.60 -2.84
C ALA A 35 27.67 10.28 -3.35
N TRP A 36 26.48 10.35 -3.95
CA TRP A 36 25.78 9.21 -4.53
C TRP A 36 25.94 9.10 -6.06
N SER A 37 26.83 9.89 -6.67
CA SER A 37 27.03 9.92 -8.13
C SER A 37 25.73 10.18 -8.92
N LEU A 38 24.90 11.11 -8.43
CA LEU A 38 23.63 11.52 -9.03
C LEU A 38 23.74 12.85 -9.81
N GLN A 39 24.91 13.47 -9.86
CA GLN A 39 25.15 14.68 -10.68
C GLN A 39 24.78 14.44 -12.15
N GLY A 40 24.11 15.41 -12.77
CA GLY A 40 23.65 15.36 -14.15
C GLY A 40 22.41 14.51 -14.37
N LYS A 41 21.87 13.85 -13.33
CA LYS A 41 20.62 13.08 -13.43
C LYS A 41 19.41 13.98 -13.28
N ALA A 42 18.33 13.62 -13.97
CA ALA A 42 17.04 14.26 -13.78
C ALA A 42 16.42 13.75 -12.47
N ALA A 43 16.05 14.67 -11.59
CA ALA A 43 15.43 14.39 -10.31
C ALA A 43 14.17 15.23 -10.11
N ARG A 44 13.19 14.64 -9.44
CA ARG A 44 11.94 15.31 -9.06
C ARG A 44 11.82 15.36 -7.55
N HIS A 45 11.56 16.54 -7.00
CA HIS A 45 11.18 16.68 -5.59
C HIS A 45 9.80 16.03 -5.37
N ILE A 46 9.72 15.06 -4.46
CA ILE A 46 8.48 14.29 -4.19
C ILE A 46 7.91 14.50 -2.78
N GLY A 47 8.59 15.27 -1.94
CA GLY A 47 8.14 15.64 -0.59
C GLY A 47 9.33 15.98 0.30
N GLU A 48 9.04 16.23 1.57
CA GLU A 48 10.06 16.55 2.58
C GLU A 48 9.87 15.62 3.78
N TRP A 49 10.96 15.19 4.39
CA TRP A 49 10.97 14.40 5.61
C TRP A 49 11.98 14.97 6.60
N GLN A 50 11.52 15.28 7.82
CA GLN A 50 12.32 15.95 8.85
C GLN A 50 13.03 17.24 8.34
N GLY A 51 12.33 18.02 7.52
CA GLY A 51 12.86 19.26 6.92
C GLY A 51 13.90 19.05 5.82
N GLN A 52 14.14 17.81 5.40
CA GLN A 52 15.05 17.47 4.31
C GLN A 52 14.25 17.09 3.05
N PRO A 53 14.64 17.60 1.86
CA PRO A 53 14.03 17.21 0.60
C PRO A 53 14.11 15.70 0.34
N VAL A 54 13.09 15.14 -0.28
CA VAL A 54 13.08 13.78 -0.82
C VAL A 54 12.98 13.84 -2.33
N TRP A 55 13.96 13.25 -3.00
CA TRP A 55 14.13 13.29 -4.44
C TRP A 55 13.85 11.94 -5.07
N LEU A 56 13.13 11.93 -6.19
CA LEU A 56 12.98 10.77 -7.06
C LEU A 56 13.94 10.87 -8.24
N VAL A 57 14.70 9.81 -8.49
CA VAL A 57 15.49 9.60 -9.71
C VAL A 57 15.03 8.28 -10.34
N CYS A 58 14.46 8.35 -11.55
CA CYS A 58 13.98 7.16 -12.27
C CYS A 58 15.12 6.49 -13.06
N GLN A 59 16.04 5.84 -12.35
CA GLN A 59 17.16 5.12 -12.96
C GLN A 59 17.58 3.96 -12.07
N GLY A 60 17.70 2.75 -12.63
CA GLY A 60 18.19 1.58 -11.91
C GLY A 60 19.68 1.69 -11.55
N ARG A 61 20.10 0.87 -10.59
CA ARG A 61 21.51 0.60 -10.25
C ARG A 61 21.82 -0.87 -10.47
N ASP A 62 23.09 -1.18 -10.69
CA ASP A 62 23.54 -2.55 -10.99
C ASP A 62 23.46 -3.49 -9.77
N ALA A 63 23.45 -2.93 -8.55
CA ALA A 63 23.40 -3.66 -7.28
C ALA A 63 22.50 -2.97 -6.26
N ASP A 64 22.15 -3.68 -5.20
CA ASP A 64 21.40 -3.19 -4.03
C ASP A 64 20.00 -2.62 -4.33
N MET A 65 19.39 -3.08 -5.43
CA MET A 65 17.98 -2.81 -5.71
C MET A 65 17.10 -3.75 -4.88
N ALA A 66 16.19 -3.18 -4.10
CA ALA A 66 15.38 -3.92 -3.14
C ALA A 66 13.93 -3.42 -3.10
N SER A 67 13.08 -4.18 -2.42
CA SER A 67 11.67 -3.80 -2.25
C SER A 67 11.53 -2.72 -1.19
N VAL A 68 10.71 -1.70 -1.46
CA VAL A 68 10.38 -0.66 -0.48
C VAL A 68 9.72 -1.21 0.79
N ARG A 69 9.27 -2.48 0.80
CA ARG A 69 8.81 -3.18 2.02
C ARG A 69 9.85 -3.22 3.14
N GLN A 70 11.14 -3.20 2.81
CA GLN A 70 12.20 -3.26 3.82
C GLN A 70 12.25 -1.99 4.68
N LEU A 71 11.63 -0.89 4.25
CA LEU A 71 11.51 0.35 5.03
C LEU A 71 10.29 0.36 5.95
N LEU A 72 9.40 -0.64 5.90
CA LEU A 72 8.16 -0.68 6.67
C LEU A 72 8.41 -0.60 8.18
N ASP A 73 9.50 -1.22 8.65
CA ASP A 73 9.87 -1.29 10.06
C ASP A 73 10.76 -0.12 10.52
N GLN A 74 11.17 0.78 9.61
CA GLN A 74 12.10 1.87 9.92
C GLN A 74 11.38 3.18 10.32
N ASP A 75 10.70 3.82 9.36
CA ASP A 75 9.92 5.05 9.59
C ASP A 75 8.73 5.12 8.61
N VAL A 76 7.53 5.29 9.16
CA VAL A 76 6.28 5.27 8.38
C VAL A 76 6.22 6.43 7.39
N GLY A 77 6.72 7.62 7.76
CA GLY A 77 6.71 8.79 6.90
C GLY A 77 7.68 8.65 5.72
N LEU A 78 8.89 8.19 5.98
CA LEU A 78 9.89 7.95 4.94
C LEU A 78 9.47 6.80 4.02
N PHE A 79 8.87 5.73 4.58
CA PHE A 79 8.28 4.64 3.81
C PHE A 79 7.21 5.12 2.82
N GLN A 80 6.30 6.01 3.25
CA GLN A 80 5.27 6.56 2.38
C GLN A 80 5.85 7.40 1.23
N LEU A 81 6.89 8.20 1.51
CA LEU A 81 7.58 9.00 0.50
C LEU A 81 8.39 8.14 -0.48
N ALA A 82 9.10 7.12 0.01
CA ALA A 82 9.78 6.14 -0.82
C ALA A 82 8.79 5.38 -1.70
N GLY A 83 7.66 4.92 -1.13
CA GLY A 83 6.58 4.25 -1.84
C GLY A 83 5.93 5.13 -2.91
N ARG A 84 5.79 6.44 -2.65
CA ARG A 84 5.37 7.42 -3.66
C ARG A 84 6.37 7.49 -4.83
N GLY A 85 7.66 7.51 -4.53
CA GLY A 85 8.70 7.52 -5.56
C GLY A 85 8.67 6.29 -6.47
N VAL A 86 8.52 5.08 -5.89
CA VAL A 86 8.34 3.83 -6.65
C VAL A 86 7.12 3.88 -7.55
N GLN A 87 5.97 4.28 -7.01
CA GLN A 87 4.72 4.38 -7.79
C GLN A 87 4.85 5.38 -8.95
N LEU A 88 5.53 6.50 -8.74
CA LEU A 88 5.79 7.48 -9.79
C LEU A 88 6.76 6.96 -10.85
N ALA A 89 7.84 6.27 -10.45
CA ALA A 89 8.76 5.65 -11.39
C ALA A 89 8.03 4.63 -12.28
N GLU A 90 7.22 3.77 -11.68
CA GLU A 90 6.42 2.78 -12.39
C GLU A 90 5.35 3.43 -13.29
N PHE A 91 4.70 4.50 -12.82
CA PHE A 91 3.76 5.29 -13.63
C PHE A 91 4.44 5.87 -14.89
N TYR A 92 5.61 6.49 -14.75
CA TYR A 92 6.34 7.03 -15.89
C TYR A 92 6.83 5.93 -16.84
N ARG A 93 7.21 4.76 -16.32
CA ARG A 93 7.63 3.61 -17.12
C ARG A 93 6.47 3.02 -17.92
N SER A 94 5.29 2.90 -17.31
CA SER A 94 4.08 2.34 -17.93
C SER A 94 3.42 3.29 -18.94
N HIS A 95 3.73 4.59 -18.87
CA HIS A 95 3.17 5.62 -19.76
C HIS A 95 4.24 6.26 -20.65
N ARG A 96 5.20 5.46 -21.15
CA ARG A 96 6.17 5.91 -22.17
C ARG A 96 5.49 6.18 -23.52
N PHE A 97 4.47 5.40 -23.85
CA PHE A 97 3.67 5.56 -25.07
C PHE A 97 2.20 5.71 -24.70
N CYS A 98 1.47 6.49 -25.50
CA CYS A 98 0.06 6.77 -25.29
C CYS A 98 -0.79 5.53 -25.59
N GLY A 99 -1.61 5.09 -24.62
CA GLY A 99 -2.52 3.96 -24.80
C GLY A 99 -3.61 4.20 -25.86
N TYR A 100 -3.91 5.45 -26.22
CA TYR A 100 -4.89 5.78 -27.27
C TYR A 100 -4.31 5.76 -28.70
N CYS A 101 -3.07 6.20 -28.89
CA CYS A 101 -2.54 6.44 -30.25
C CYS A 101 -1.10 5.96 -30.48
N GLY A 102 -0.47 5.30 -29.51
CA GLY A 102 0.87 4.70 -29.63
C GLY A 102 2.05 5.67 -29.68
N HIS A 103 1.82 6.98 -29.70
CA HIS A 103 2.89 7.99 -29.76
C HIS A 103 3.57 8.17 -28.39
N GLU A 104 4.85 8.56 -28.40
CA GLU A 104 5.61 8.84 -27.19
C GLU A 104 4.96 9.96 -26.35
N MET A 105 4.95 9.77 -25.03
CA MET A 105 4.41 10.73 -24.07
C MET A 105 5.51 11.53 -23.39
N VAL A 106 5.16 12.72 -22.92
CA VAL A 106 6.06 13.58 -22.14
C VAL A 106 5.53 13.79 -20.72
N ARG A 107 6.44 13.87 -19.74
CA ARG A 107 6.07 14.17 -18.35
C ARG A 107 5.60 15.62 -18.23
N SER A 108 4.50 15.85 -17.51
CA SER A 108 4.03 17.20 -17.21
C SER A 108 5.01 17.94 -16.28
N LYS A 109 5.14 19.25 -16.51
CA LYS A 109 5.96 20.18 -15.70
C LYS A 109 5.22 20.74 -14.50
N THR A 110 3.89 20.77 -14.55
CA THR A 110 3.01 21.39 -13.54
C THR A 110 2.29 20.39 -12.65
N GLU A 111 2.18 19.13 -13.08
CA GLU A 111 1.44 18.08 -12.38
C GLU A 111 2.17 16.73 -12.46
N LEU A 112 1.69 15.74 -11.70
CA LEU A 112 2.13 14.35 -11.79
C LEU A 112 1.30 13.66 -12.88
N ALA A 113 1.66 13.91 -14.14
CA ALA A 113 0.95 13.35 -15.30
C ALA A 113 1.91 13.07 -16.47
N CYS A 114 1.47 12.19 -17.38
CA CYS A 114 2.05 12.01 -18.71
C CYS A 114 1.08 12.59 -19.75
N LEU A 115 1.61 13.32 -20.72
CA LEU A 115 0.84 14.07 -21.72
C LEU A 115 1.18 13.56 -23.13
N CYS A 116 0.16 13.33 -23.96
CA CYS A 116 0.33 13.02 -25.37
C CYS A 116 0.13 14.27 -26.22
N HIS A 117 1.19 14.75 -26.88
CA HIS A 117 1.08 15.94 -27.74
C HIS A 117 0.39 15.67 -29.08
N HIS A 118 0.28 14.41 -29.51
CA HIS A 118 -0.38 13.99 -30.73
C HIS A 118 -1.91 14.03 -30.60
N CYS A 119 -2.50 13.25 -29.67
CA CYS A 119 -3.95 13.16 -29.49
C CYS A 119 -4.53 13.98 -28.33
N LYS A 120 -3.69 14.70 -27.56
CA LYS A 120 -4.07 15.54 -26.40
C LYS A 120 -4.57 14.79 -25.16
N GLU A 121 -4.58 13.45 -25.21
CA GLU A 121 -4.85 12.62 -24.04
C GLU A 121 -3.78 12.76 -22.97
N ARG A 122 -4.17 12.48 -21.72
CA ARG A 122 -3.29 12.51 -20.56
C ARG A 122 -3.62 11.40 -19.58
N TYR A 123 -2.63 11.03 -18.78
CA TYR A 123 -2.77 10.02 -17.74
C TYR A 123 -2.23 10.56 -16.42
N TYR A 124 -2.83 10.11 -15.32
CA TYR A 124 -2.40 10.36 -13.96
C TYR A 124 -1.97 9.04 -13.30
N PRO A 125 -1.12 9.07 -12.27
CA PRO A 125 -0.82 7.88 -11.47
C PRO A 125 -2.09 7.21 -10.98
N GLN A 126 -2.22 5.92 -11.27
CA GLN A 126 -3.34 5.12 -10.83
C GLN A 126 -3.22 4.84 -9.33
N ILE A 127 -4.32 4.99 -8.61
CA ILE A 127 -4.48 4.52 -7.23
C ILE A 127 -5.64 3.53 -7.23
N ALA A 128 -5.38 2.29 -6.86
CA ALA A 128 -6.39 1.24 -6.78
C ALA A 128 -7.05 1.27 -5.38
N PRO A 129 -8.33 1.65 -5.25
CA PRO A 129 -9.01 1.63 -3.96
C PRO A 129 -9.17 0.18 -3.49
N CYS A 130 -8.84 -0.09 -2.24
CA CYS A 130 -8.85 -1.44 -1.67
C CYS A 130 -9.40 -1.39 -0.24
N ILE A 131 -10.41 -2.19 0.06
CA ILE A 131 -10.95 -2.30 1.42
C ILE A 131 -10.11 -3.29 2.22
N ILE A 132 -10.11 -3.12 3.54
CA ILE A 132 -9.59 -4.10 4.49
C ILE A 132 -10.46 -4.08 5.74
N VAL A 133 -10.94 -5.24 6.19
CA VAL A 133 -12.01 -5.31 7.19
C VAL A 133 -11.73 -6.30 8.32
N ALA A 134 -11.73 -5.81 9.55
CA ALA A 134 -11.78 -6.66 10.74
C ALA A 134 -13.23 -6.98 11.11
N ILE A 135 -13.56 -8.26 11.26
CA ILE A 135 -14.91 -8.73 11.54
C ILE A 135 -14.94 -9.35 12.92
N ARG A 136 -15.77 -8.79 13.80
CA ARG A 136 -15.91 -9.23 15.20
C ARG A 136 -17.17 -10.07 15.41
N ARG A 137 -17.06 -11.11 16.23
CA ARG A 137 -18.18 -11.93 16.73
C ARG A 137 -18.04 -12.14 18.24
N GLY A 138 -18.71 -11.31 19.04
CA GLY A 138 -18.56 -11.31 20.49
C GLY A 138 -17.09 -11.09 20.90
N GLU A 139 -16.49 -12.11 21.50
CA GLU A 139 -15.08 -12.14 21.91
C GLU A 139 -14.10 -12.61 20.82
N GLU A 140 -14.59 -12.94 19.63
CA GLU A 140 -13.79 -13.49 18.55
C GLU A 140 -13.62 -12.51 17.39
N ILE A 141 -12.54 -12.71 16.62
CA ILE A 141 -12.26 -12.03 15.36
C ILE A 141 -12.08 -13.08 14.25
N LEU A 142 -12.62 -12.80 13.06
CA LEU A 142 -12.35 -13.60 11.87
C LEU A 142 -10.95 -13.27 11.34
N LEU A 143 -10.12 -14.30 11.18
CA LEU A 143 -8.84 -14.17 10.50
C LEU A 143 -8.67 -15.28 9.46
N ALA A 144 -7.90 -14.98 8.41
CA ALA A 144 -7.66 -15.89 7.30
C ALA A 144 -6.19 -15.92 6.85
N GLN A 145 -5.79 -17.02 6.22
CA GLN A 145 -4.51 -17.18 5.56
C GLN A 145 -4.68 -17.10 4.04
N HIS A 146 -4.14 -16.07 3.39
CA HIS A 146 -4.22 -15.96 1.93
C HIS A 146 -3.19 -16.85 1.21
N ASN A 147 -3.56 -17.38 0.05
CA ASN A 147 -2.66 -18.14 -0.84
C ASN A 147 -1.43 -17.34 -1.28
N ARG A 148 -1.59 -16.02 -1.50
CA ARG A 148 -0.54 -15.12 -2.01
C ARG A 148 0.64 -14.87 -1.07
N HIS A 149 0.48 -15.08 0.24
CA HIS A 149 1.51 -14.75 1.24
C HIS A 149 2.31 -16.00 1.65
N ARG A 150 3.63 -16.03 1.45
CA ARG A 150 4.45 -17.15 1.97
C ARG A 150 4.48 -17.09 3.50
N GLY A 151 3.97 -18.11 4.18
CA GLY A 151 3.96 -18.22 5.65
C GLY A 151 2.63 -18.72 6.22
N ASN A 152 2.56 -18.74 7.56
CA ASN A 152 1.42 -19.21 8.38
C ASN A 152 0.70 -18.04 9.07
N MET A 153 0.84 -16.83 8.53
CA MET A 153 0.29 -15.62 9.10
C MET A 153 -1.21 -15.52 8.80
N TYR A 154 -2.02 -15.32 9.84
CA TYR A 154 -3.43 -15.00 9.71
C TYR A 154 -3.63 -13.49 9.75
N THR A 155 -4.48 -12.99 8.88
CA THR A 155 -4.80 -11.56 8.74
C THR A 155 -6.28 -11.37 8.48
N VAL A 156 -6.73 -10.12 8.56
CA VAL A 156 -8.07 -9.68 8.14
C VAL A 156 -8.24 -9.75 6.61
N LEU A 157 -9.50 -9.78 6.16
CA LEU A 157 -9.87 -9.85 4.74
C LEU A 157 -9.65 -8.51 4.03
N ALA A 158 -9.29 -8.54 2.75
CA ALA A 158 -9.02 -7.34 1.96
C ALA A 158 -9.13 -7.59 0.46
N GLY A 159 -9.79 -6.68 -0.25
CA GLY A 159 -9.99 -6.79 -1.70
C GLY A 159 -10.23 -5.46 -2.39
N PHE A 160 -10.21 -5.49 -3.73
CA PHE A 160 -10.26 -4.28 -4.56
C PHE A 160 -11.70 -3.81 -4.73
N VAL A 161 -11.88 -2.48 -4.74
CA VAL A 161 -13.15 -1.87 -5.11
C VAL A 161 -13.35 -2.03 -6.61
N GLU A 162 -14.51 -2.55 -7.01
CA GLU A 162 -14.85 -2.70 -8.42
C GLU A 162 -15.55 -1.45 -8.98
N VAL A 163 -15.59 -1.37 -10.32
CA VAL A 163 -16.22 -0.26 -11.02
C VAL A 163 -17.72 -0.23 -10.71
N GLY A 164 -18.17 0.88 -10.13
CA GLY A 164 -19.58 1.09 -9.78
C GLY A 164 -19.94 0.70 -8.35
N GLU A 165 -19.00 0.22 -7.55
CA GLU A 165 -19.21 -0.08 -6.13
C GLU A 165 -18.92 1.11 -5.22
N THR A 166 -19.69 1.23 -4.14
CA THR A 166 -19.25 1.97 -2.95
C THR A 166 -18.29 1.10 -2.12
N LEU A 167 -17.54 1.72 -1.21
CA LEU A 167 -16.66 0.99 -0.31
C LEU A 167 -17.41 -0.04 0.53
N GLU A 168 -18.62 0.30 0.97
CA GLU A 168 -19.48 -0.55 1.78
C GLU A 168 -19.95 -1.77 0.98
N GLN A 169 -20.30 -1.58 -0.30
CA GLN A 169 -20.67 -2.68 -1.20
C GLN A 169 -19.49 -3.63 -1.41
N THR A 170 -18.29 -3.09 -1.66
CA THR A 170 -17.06 -3.88 -1.77
C THR A 170 -16.79 -4.69 -0.50
N VAL A 171 -16.91 -4.08 0.70
CA VAL A 171 -16.72 -4.83 1.95
C VAL A 171 -17.71 -5.99 2.05
N VAL A 172 -19.00 -5.76 1.75
CA VAL A 172 -20.01 -6.82 1.82
C VAL A 172 -19.74 -7.92 0.78
N ARG A 173 -19.35 -7.56 -0.45
CA ARG A 173 -19.02 -8.51 -1.51
C ARG A 173 -17.81 -9.37 -1.14
N GLU A 174 -16.68 -8.73 -0.82
CA GLU A 174 -15.42 -9.42 -0.49
C GLU A 174 -15.59 -10.40 0.68
N VAL A 175 -16.30 -9.98 1.73
CA VAL A 175 -16.57 -10.87 2.87
C VAL A 175 -17.44 -12.06 2.47
N MET A 176 -18.45 -11.85 1.63
CA MET A 176 -19.31 -12.92 1.13
C MET A 176 -18.54 -13.90 0.24
N GLU A 177 -17.75 -13.39 -0.70
CA GLU A 177 -16.95 -14.19 -1.64
C GLU A 177 -15.88 -15.01 -0.93
N GLU A 178 -15.11 -14.39 -0.05
CA GLU A 178 -13.97 -15.04 0.61
C GLU A 178 -14.37 -15.94 1.78
N SER A 179 -15.52 -15.71 2.44
CA SER A 179 -15.84 -16.40 3.71
C SER A 179 -17.29 -16.86 3.90
N GLN A 180 -18.21 -16.49 3.01
CA GLN A 180 -19.65 -16.85 3.06
C GLN A 180 -20.41 -16.40 4.33
N ILE A 181 -19.91 -15.38 5.05
CA ILE A 181 -20.62 -14.80 6.19
C ILE A 181 -21.29 -13.47 5.84
N GLN A 182 -22.28 -13.10 6.63
CA GLN A 182 -22.94 -11.80 6.58
C GLN A 182 -22.41 -10.90 7.70
N ILE A 183 -22.33 -9.61 7.40
CA ILE A 183 -21.84 -8.57 8.33
C ILE A 183 -22.85 -7.44 8.47
N LYS A 184 -22.72 -6.68 9.56
CA LYS A 184 -23.51 -5.49 9.88
C LYS A 184 -22.66 -4.45 10.60
N ASN A 185 -23.24 -3.29 10.86
CA ASN A 185 -22.62 -2.19 11.62
C ASN A 185 -21.23 -1.81 11.08
N LEU A 186 -21.11 -1.66 9.76
CA LEU A 186 -19.86 -1.31 9.12
C LEU A 186 -19.39 0.08 9.56
N ARG A 187 -18.11 0.20 9.94
CA ARG A 187 -17.50 1.41 10.49
C ARG A 187 -16.16 1.66 9.81
N TYR A 188 -16.00 2.83 9.21
CA TYR A 188 -14.70 3.30 8.71
C TYR A 188 -13.76 3.63 9.89
N VAL A 189 -12.49 3.27 9.78
CA VAL A 189 -11.46 3.49 10.81
C VAL A 189 -10.39 4.47 10.33
N SER A 190 -9.76 4.18 9.19
CA SER A 190 -8.64 4.97 8.65
C SER A 190 -8.34 4.61 7.20
N SER A 191 -7.41 5.32 6.58
CA SER A 191 -6.85 4.93 5.29
C SER A 191 -5.32 5.00 5.30
N GLN A 192 -4.67 4.17 4.49
CA GLN A 192 -3.21 4.15 4.35
C GLN A 192 -2.80 3.83 2.91
N PRO A 193 -1.90 4.61 2.29
CA PRO A 193 -1.29 4.24 1.01
C PRO A 193 -0.50 2.93 1.13
N TRP A 194 -0.67 2.04 0.17
CA TRP A 194 0.02 0.75 0.12
C TRP A 194 0.73 0.60 -1.23
N PRO A 195 2.06 0.86 -1.29
CA PRO A 195 2.82 0.98 -2.53
C PRO A 195 3.17 -0.38 -3.15
N PHE A 196 2.23 -1.34 -3.15
CA PHE A 196 2.41 -2.70 -3.65
C PHE A 196 1.19 -3.22 -4.43
N PRO A 197 1.01 -2.81 -5.69
CA PRO A 197 1.83 -1.86 -6.43
C PRO A 197 1.43 -0.39 -6.23
N HIS A 198 0.15 -0.06 -6.08
CA HIS A 198 -0.34 1.32 -5.99
C HIS A 198 -1.76 1.41 -5.39
N SER A 199 -1.96 0.80 -4.23
CA SER A 199 -3.28 0.74 -3.60
C SER A 199 -3.47 1.83 -2.54
N LEU A 200 -4.71 2.22 -2.30
CA LEU A 200 -5.12 2.94 -1.10
C LEU A 200 -5.96 1.99 -0.27
N MET A 201 -5.49 1.62 0.93
CA MET A 201 -6.23 0.76 1.84
C MET A 201 -7.22 1.61 2.63
N MET A 202 -8.50 1.24 2.61
CA MET A 202 -9.55 1.82 3.43
C MET A 202 -9.97 0.80 4.48
N ALA A 203 -9.66 1.12 5.73
CA ALA A 203 -9.80 0.23 6.86
C ALA A 203 -11.21 0.31 7.45
N PHE A 204 -11.83 -0.84 7.63
CA PHE A 204 -13.16 -0.99 8.20
C PHE A 204 -13.17 -1.97 9.37
N MET A 205 -14.13 -1.78 10.25
CA MET A 205 -14.59 -2.78 11.20
C MET A 205 -16.04 -3.13 10.93
N ALA A 206 -16.41 -4.39 11.11
CA ALA A 206 -17.77 -4.86 11.01
C ALA A 206 -18.09 -5.86 12.13
N ASP A 207 -19.38 -6.02 12.41
CA ASP A 207 -19.87 -7.05 13.33
C ASP A 207 -20.50 -8.20 12.53
N TYR A 208 -20.30 -9.44 12.99
CA TYR A 208 -20.93 -10.62 12.42
C TYR A 208 -22.47 -10.53 12.51
N ALA A 209 -23.15 -10.88 11.41
CA ALA A 209 -24.60 -10.89 11.33
C ALA A 209 -25.19 -12.30 11.16
N GLY A 210 -24.47 -13.24 10.55
CA GLY A 210 -24.96 -14.60 10.28
C GLY A 210 -24.08 -15.38 9.30
N GLY A 211 -24.38 -16.66 9.11
CA GLY A 211 -23.67 -17.55 8.17
C GLY A 211 -22.59 -18.41 8.82
N GLU A 212 -22.06 -19.37 8.06
CA GLU A 212 -20.99 -20.26 8.48
C GLU A 212 -19.73 -19.97 7.65
N VAL A 213 -18.57 -19.92 8.29
CA VAL A 213 -17.32 -19.64 7.59
C VAL A 213 -17.01 -20.79 6.63
N LYS A 214 -17.01 -20.49 5.34
CA LYS A 214 -16.59 -21.40 4.26
C LYS A 214 -15.72 -20.58 3.31
N HIS A 215 -14.42 -20.81 3.37
CA HIS A 215 -13.48 -20.00 2.60
C HIS A 215 -13.40 -20.44 1.13
N ASP A 216 -13.14 -19.50 0.22
CA ASP A 216 -12.78 -19.85 -1.17
C ASP A 216 -11.33 -20.37 -1.21
N PRO A 217 -11.09 -21.65 -1.56
CA PRO A 217 -9.74 -22.21 -1.64
C PRO A 217 -8.86 -21.57 -2.72
N LYS A 218 -9.43 -20.79 -3.66
CA LYS A 218 -8.66 -20.01 -4.65
C LYS A 218 -7.98 -18.81 -4.01
N GLU A 219 -8.62 -18.20 -3.02
CA GLU A 219 -8.18 -16.99 -2.32
C GLU A 219 -7.38 -17.35 -1.05
N LEU A 220 -7.95 -18.26 -0.25
CA LEU A 220 -7.55 -18.55 1.13
C LEU A 220 -7.17 -20.02 1.32
N ARG A 221 -6.21 -20.29 2.20
CA ARG A 221 -5.87 -21.65 2.67
C ARG A 221 -6.68 -22.08 3.88
N ASP A 222 -7.01 -21.09 4.71
CA ASP A 222 -7.75 -21.29 5.94
C ASP A 222 -8.41 -19.99 6.39
N ALA A 223 -9.52 -20.11 7.10
CA ALA A 223 -10.22 -18.99 7.73
C ALA A 223 -10.98 -19.50 8.96
N GLY A 224 -10.88 -18.76 10.06
CA GLY A 224 -11.47 -19.18 11.33
C GLY A 224 -11.73 -18.03 12.29
N TRP A 225 -12.57 -18.30 13.27
CA TRP A 225 -12.79 -17.42 14.40
C TRP A 225 -11.72 -17.68 15.46
N PHE A 226 -11.08 -16.61 15.92
CA PHE A 226 -10.05 -16.67 16.95
C PHE A 226 -10.48 -15.79 18.12
N ARG A 227 -10.43 -16.33 19.34
CA ARG A 227 -10.68 -15.53 20.54
C ARG A 227 -9.61 -14.45 20.68
N TYR A 228 -10.00 -13.27 21.14
CA TYR A 228 -9.13 -12.08 21.16
C TYR A 228 -7.81 -12.25 21.94
N ASP A 229 -7.72 -13.21 22.87
CA ASP A 229 -6.54 -13.51 23.68
C ASP A 229 -5.81 -14.81 23.26
N GLN A 230 -6.28 -15.48 22.21
CA GLN A 230 -5.70 -16.69 21.64
C GLN A 230 -5.42 -16.50 20.14
N LEU A 231 -4.79 -15.37 19.81
CA LEU A 231 -4.51 -15.01 18.43
C LEU A 231 -3.30 -15.79 17.87
N PRO A 232 -3.35 -16.19 16.58
CA PRO A 232 -2.26 -16.85 15.90
C PRO A 232 -1.13 -15.85 15.54
N GLN A 233 -0.19 -16.27 14.70
CA GLN A 233 0.79 -15.34 14.13
C GLN A 233 0.10 -14.28 13.25
N LEU A 234 0.33 -13.00 13.57
CA LEU A 234 -0.31 -11.84 12.93
C LEU A 234 0.68 -11.03 12.06
N PRO A 235 0.17 -10.08 11.23
CA PRO A 235 0.98 -9.11 10.54
C PRO A 235 1.88 -8.28 11.48
N PRO A 236 3.01 -7.77 10.97
CA PRO A 236 3.92 -6.96 11.76
C PRO A 236 3.25 -5.64 12.21
N PRO A 237 3.71 -5.08 13.35
CA PRO A 237 3.36 -3.72 13.76
C PRO A 237 3.57 -2.69 12.63
N GLY A 238 2.75 -1.64 12.62
CA GLY A 238 2.82 -0.59 11.58
C GLY A 238 1.97 -0.86 10.32
N THR A 239 1.40 -2.06 10.17
CA THR A 239 0.45 -2.37 9.10
C THR A 239 -1.00 -2.02 9.49
N VAL A 240 -1.83 -1.62 8.52
CA VAL A 240 -3.28 -1.42 8.72
C VAL A 240 -3.94 -2.68 9.29
N ALA A 241 -3.56 -3.86 8.78
CA ALA A 241 -4.08 -5.13 9.23
C ALA A 241 -3.82 -5.33 10.73
N ARG A 242 -2.57 -5.12 11.18
CA ARG A 242 -2.22 -5.26 12.59
C ARG A 242 -2.97 -4.28 13.47
N ARG A 243 -3.08 -3.01 13.05
CA ARG A 243 -3.86 -1.99 13.76
C ARG A 243 -5.32 -2.38 13.92
N LEU A 244 -5.98 -2.81 12.85
CA LEU A 244 -7.38 -3.24 12.88
C LEU A 244 -7.60 -4.40 13.84
N ILE A 245 -6.68 -5.37 13.87
CA ILE A 245 -6.76 -6.52 14.78
C ILE A 245 -6.62 -6.06 16.24
N GLU A 246 -5.63 -5.21 16.54
CA GLU A 246 -5.42 -4.69 17.91
C GLU A 246 -6.59 -3.83 18.40
N ASP A 247 -7.13 -2.95 17.56
CA ASP A 247 -8.31 -2.15 17.88
C ASP A 247 -9.54 -3.07 18.12
N THR A 248 -9.66 -4.16 17.34
CA THR A 248 -10.74 -5.15 17.55
C THR A 248 -10.57 -5.90 18.87
N VAL A 249 -9.33 -6.23 19.27
CA VAL A 249 -9.04 -6.85 20.57
C VAL A 249 -9.50 -5.96 21.72
N VAL A 250 -9.30 -4.65 21.63
CA VAL A 250 -9.81 -3.69 22.63
C VAL A 250 -11.33 -3.75 22.72
N LEU A 251 -12.01 -3.82 21.58
CA LEU A 251 -13.48 -3.95 21.54
C LEU A 251 -13.98 -5.29 22.08
N CYS A 252 -13.24 -6.39 21.89
CA CYS A 252 -13.58 -7.70 22.46
C CYS A 252 -13.39 -7.73 23.97
N ARG A 253 -12.32 -7.12 24.50
CA ARG A 253 -12.10 -6.99 25.96
C ARG A 253 -13.23 -6.21 26.62
N ALA A 254 -13.59 -5.06 26.05
CA ALA A 254 -14.71 -4.26 26.55
C ALA A 254 -16.05 -5.02 26.50
N TYR A 255 -16.25 -5.89 25.50
CA TYR A 255 -17.44 -6.73 25.44
C TYR A 255 -17.45 -7.80 26.55
N HIS A 256 -16.32 -8.49 26.76
CA HIS A 256 -16.16 -9.49 27.82
C HIS A 256 -16.42 -8.90 29.22
N GLU A 257 -15.91 -7.70 29.50
CA GLU A 257 -16.10 -7.02 30.80
C GLU A 257 -17.53 -6.56 31.05
N ASN A 258 -18.33 -6.34 29.99
CA ASN A 258 -19.70 -5.85 30.11
C ASN A 258 -20.75 -6.96 30.07
N GLU A 259 -20.44 -8.13 29.49
CA GLU A 259 -21.36 -9.27 29.36
C GLU A 259 -20.94 -10.53 30.15
N GLY A 260 -19.74 -10.54 30.75
CA GLY A 260 -19.26 -11.59 31.66
C GLY A 260 -19.65 -11.34 33.12
#